data_AF-A0A9E4PRR7-F1
#
_entry.id   AF-A0A9E4PRR7-F1
#
_cell.length_a   1.000
_cell.length_b   1.000
_cell.length_c   1.000
_cell.angle_alpha   90.00
_cell.angle_beta   90.00
_cell.angle_gamma   90.00
#
_symmetry.space_group_name_H-M   'P 1'
#
loop_
_entity.id
_entity.type
_entity.pdbx_description
1 polymer ?
#
loop_
_entity_poly.entity_id
_entity_poly.type
_entity_poly.pdbx_seq_one_letter_code
_entity_poly.pdbx_strand_id
1 'polypeptide(L)'
;MIQWALIVIFILFLVLAYIIVQGTRAALAWRDAAASGDTKVIRDIVEDSLEGWRSQKRPKPVAAEVWRGVQSLQFVHVEADFVRVSATADSDYKLVDGQWLEMRNSLQEGIAITAQCAEMLFYEMPHYRPDRLQIDVYTAFRDKSGASLRECILSTEATREVARTVDWDEWTSDEIVEALGGRYRLSDVGRPLAITVEPPPAPDEDDDEDDEHSKATAAEARS
;
A
#
# COMPACT_ATOMS: atom_id res chain seq x y z
N MET A 1 -37.09 -7.32 40.08
CA MET A 1 -36.79 -6.74 38.75
C MET A 1 -35.41 -6.10 38.68
N ILE A 2 -35.00 -5.25 39.64
CA ILE A 2 -33.68 -4.56 39.64
C ILE A 2 -32.48 -5.54 39.64
N GLN A 3 -32.54 -6.64 40.40
CA GLN A 3 -31.46 -7.64 40.45
C GLN A 3 -31.19 -8.31 39.09
N TRP A 4 -32.24 -8.63 38.34
CA TRP A 4 -32.09 -9.22 37.00
C TRP A 4 -31.51 -8.21 36.00
N ALA A 5 -31.89 -6.94 36.10
CA ALA A 5 -31.30 -5.88 35.29
C ALA A 5 -29.79 -5.72 35.56
N LEU A 6 -29.37 -5.78 36.83
CA LEU A 6 -27.95 -5.72 37.20
C LEU A 6 -27.15 -6.91 36.67
N ILE A 7 -27.71 -8.12 36.70
CA ILE A 7 -27.07 -9.32 36.15
C ILE A 7 -26.87 -9.19 34.64
N VAL A 8 -27.90 -8.73 33.91
CA VAL A 8 -27.81 -8.54 32.46
C VAL A 8 -26.74 -7.49 32.11
N ILE A 9 -26.70 -6.37 32.83
CA ILE A 9 -25.67 -5.34 32.64
C ILE A 9 -24.28 -5.91 32.93
N PHE A 10 -24.10 -6.65 34.02
CA PHE A 10 -22.82 -7.25 34.37
C PHE A 10 -22.32 -8.24 33.31
N ILE A 11 -23.20 -9.09 32.78
CA ILE A 11 -22.86 -10.02 31.70
C ILE A 11 -22.44 -9.25 30.43
N LEU A 12 -23.15 -8.18 30.09
CA LEU A 12 -22.82 -7.34 28.94
C LEU A 12 -21.43 -6.70 29.09
N PHE A 13 -21.08 -6.22 30.28
CA PHE A 13 -19.73 -5.73 30.59
C PHE A 13 -18.66 -6.82 30.46
N LEU A 14 -18.94 -8.05 30.91
CA LEU A 14 -18.00 -9.17 30.76
C LEU A 14 -17.76 -9.53 29.29
N VAL A 15 -18.82 -9.57 28.48
CA VAL A 15 -18.70 -9.82 27.03
C VAL A 15 -17.88 -8.71 26.37
N LEU A 16 -18.15 -7.45 26.67
CA LEU A 16 -17.41 -6.32 26.14
C LEU A 16 -15.92 -6.36 26.55
N ALA A 17 -15.64 -6.62 27.83
CA ALA A 17 -14.27 -6.76 28.34
C ALA A 17 -13.52 -7.93 27.66
N TYR A 18 -14.19 -9.07 27.47
CA TYR A 18 -13.62 -10.23 26.79
C TYR A 18 -13.26 -9.91 25.32
N ILE A 19 -14.14 -9.23 24.59
CA ILE A 19 -13.88 -8.80 23.21
C ILE A 19 -12.65 -7.88 23.14
N ILE A 20 -12.54 -6.92 24.07
CA ILE A 20 -11.40 -5.98 24.13
C ILE A 20 -10.08 -6.75 24.43
N VAL A 21 -10.11 -7.69 25.37
CA VAL A 21 -8.93 -8.52 25.70
C VAL A 21 -8.52 -9.39 24.51
N GLN A 22 -9.47 -9.98 23.79
CA GLN A 22 -9.16 -10.77 22.59
C GLN A 22 -8.55 -9.90 21.48
N GLY A 23 -9.14 -8.72 21.22
CA GLY A 23 -8.62 -7.78 20.23
C GLY A 23 -7.20 -7.30 20.55
N THR A 24 -6.91 -7.01 21.82
CA THR A 24 -5.56 -6.61 22.25
C THR A 24 -4.54 -7.75 22.14
N ARG A 25 -4.92 -9.00 22.44
CA ARG A 25 -4.04 -10.16 22.27
C ARG A 25 -3.73 -10.45 20.80
N ALA A 26 -4.73 -10.35 19.92
CA ALA A 26 -4.52 -10.50 18.49
C ALA A 26 -3.57 -9.41 17.96
N ALA A 27 -3.79 -8.15 18.35
CA ALA A 27 -2.93 -7.03 17.98
C ALA A 27 -1.48 -7.18 18.46
N LEU A 28 -1.26 -7.79 19.64
CA LEU A 28 0.08 -8.09 20.13
C LEU A 28 0.73 -9.23 19.35
N ALA A 29 -0.01 -10.31 19.08
CA ALA A 29 0.50 -11.44 18.30
C ALA A 29 0.95 -11.02 16.89
N TRP A 30 0.18 -10.14 16.23
CA TRP A 30 0.53 -9.58 14.93
C TRP A 30 1.83 -8.77 14.97
N ARG A 31 2.00 -7.97 16.03
CA ARG A 31 3.23 -7.19 16.24
C ARG A 31 4.43 -8.07 16.52
N ASP A 32 4.26 -9.12 17.32
CA ASP A 32 5.34 -10.04 17.68
C ASP A 32 5.78 -10.85 16.44
N ALA A 33 4.82 -11.32 15.63
CA ALA A 33 5.11 -12.03 14.38
C ALA A 33 5.79 -11.13 13.35
N ALA A 34 5.29 -9.91 13.14
CA ALA A 34 5.94 -8.94 12.27
C ALA A 34 7.35 -8.57 12.78
N ALA A 35 7.54 -8.42 14.09
CA ALA A 35 8.85 -8.15 14.69
C ALA A 35 9.83 -9.34 14.57
N SER A 36 9.32 -10.58 14.47
CA SER A 36 10.15 -11.75 14.14
C SER A 36 10.51 -11.86 12.64
N GLY A 37 9.98 -10.98 11.79
CA GLY A 37 10.22 -11.00 10.35
C GLY A 37 9.37 -12.01 9.59
N ASP A 38 8.21 -12.41 10.14
CA ASP A 38 7.28 -13.31 9.46
C ASP A 38 6.68 -12.58 8.23
N THR A 39 7.18 -12.93 7.04
CA THR A 39 6.82 -12.27 5.78
C THR A 39 5.37 -12.55 5.36
N LYS A 40 4.77 -13.67 5.79
CA LYS A 40 3.35 -13.96 5.55
C LYS A 40 2.48 -13.01 6.36
N VAL A 41 2.76 -12.86 7.65
CA VAL A 41 2.02 -11.91 8.51
C VAL A 41 2.24 -10.47 8.05
N ILE A 42 3.46 -10.11 7.65
CA ILE A 42 3.76 -8.79 7.10
C ILE A 42 2.97 -8.54 5.80
N ARG A 43 2.90 -9.52 4.90
CA ARG A 43 2.08 -9.45 3.69
C ARG A 43 0.62 -9.19 4.04
N ASP A 44 0.05 -9.99 4.94
CA ASP A 44 -1.36 -9.84 5.35
C ASP A 44 -1.63 -8.44 5.92
N ILE A 45 -0.74 -7.93 6.77
CA ILE A 45 -0.83 -6.56 7.31
C ILE A 45 -0.84 -5.52 6.19
N VAL A 46 0.07 -5.64 5.22
CA VAL A 46 0.15 -4.70 4.10
C VAL A 46 -1.11 -4.79 3.25
N GLU A 47 -1.53 -5.97 2.84
CA GLU A 47 -2.72 -6.18 2.00
C GLU A 47 -4.00 -5.67 2.67
N ASP A 48 -4.20 -5.96 3.96
CA ASP A 48 -5.33 -5.44 4.75
C ASP A 48 -5.31 -3.91 4.84
N SER A 49 -4.13 -3.32 4.99
CA SER A 49 -3.98 -1.86 5.02
C SER A 49 -4.34 -1.23 3.68
N LEU A 50 -3.87 -1.82 2.57
CA LEU A 50 -4.19 -1.36 1.22
C LEU A 50 -5.70 -1.46 0.94
N GLU A 51 -6.34 -2.55 1.34
CA GLU A 51 -7.81 -2.72 1.22
C GLU A 51 -8.57 -1.71 2.11
N GLY A 52 -8.07 -1.46 3.32
CA GLY A 52 -8.57 -0.44 4.21
C GLY A 52 -8.57 0.95 3.55
N TRP A 53 -7.44 1.38 3.00
CA TRP A 53 -7.33 2.67 2.30
C TRP A 53 -8.18 2.72 1.02
N ARG A 54 -8.28 1.61 0.29
CA ARG A 54 -9.13 1.49 -0.90
C ARG A 54 -10.60 1.77 -0.59
N SER A 55 -11.11 1.26 0.53
CA SER A 55 -12.50 1.46 0.95
C SER A 55 -12.74 2.78 1.71
N GLN A 56 -11.68 3.42 2.19
CA GLN A 56 -11.77 4.65 2.99
C GLN A 56 -12.22 5.85 2.15
N LYS A 57 -13.04 6.70 2.77
CA LYS A 57 -13.42 7.98 2.17
C LYS A 57 -12.21 8.90 2.06
N ARG A 58 -12.03 9.50 0.89
CA ARG A 58 -11.01 10.52 0.63
C ARG A 58 -10.91 11.56 1.78
N PRO A 59 -9.72 11.76 2.36
CA PRO A 59 -9.45 12.86 3.27
C PRO A 59 -9.67 14.22 2.59
N LYS A 60 -10.24 15.19 3.30
CA LYS A 60 -10.51 16.54 2.74
C LYS A 60 -9.29 17.25 2.14
N PRO A 61 -8.08 17.20 2.73
CA PRO A 61 -6.94 17.94 2.18
C PRO A 61 -6.34 17.30 0.92
N VAL A 62 -6.64 16.01 0.66
CA VAL A 62 -6.04 15.27 -0.47
C VAL A 62 -6.86 15.46 -1.74
N ALA A 63 -6.20 15.76 -2.86
CA ALA A 63 -6.84 15.88 -4.16
C ALA A 63 -7.53 14.56 -4.58
N ALA A 64 -8.59 14.66 -5.40
CA ALA A 64 -9.39 13.48 -5.76
C ALA A 64 -8.61 12.46 -6.59
N GLU A 65 -7.84 12.95 -7.57
CA GLU A 65 -7.01 12.12 -8.45
C GLU A 65 -5.87 11.45 -7.68
N VAL A 66 -5.20 12.19 -6.79
CA VAL A 66 -4.18 11.64 -5.88
C VAL A 66 -4.75 10.52 -5.00
N TRP A 67 -5.92 10.73 -4.39
CA TRP A 67 -6.56 9.69 -3.59
C TRP A 67 -6.98 8.48 -4.43
N ARG A 68 -7.45 8.68 -5.68
CA ARG A 68 -7.72 7.56 -6.59
C ARG A 68 -6.44 6.76 -6.87
N GLY A 69 -5.31 7.44 -7.01
CA GLY A 69 -3.99 6.81 -7.11
C GLY A 69 -3.64 5.98 -5.87
N VAL A 70 -3.85 6.50 -4.66
CA VAL A 70 -3.70 5.74 -3.40
C VAL A 70 -4.60 4.51 -3.39
N GLN A 71 -5.87 4.65 -3.77
CA GLN A 71 -6.82 3.52 -3.83
C GLN A 71 -6.47 2.48 -4.90
N SER A 72 -5.62 2.84 -5.88
CA SER A 72 -5.10 1.94 -6.90
C SER A 72 -3.86 1.14 -6.46
N LEU A 73 -3.37 1.35 -5.23
CA LEU A 73 -2.22 0.62 -4.70
C LEU A 73 -2.43 -0.89 -4.80
N GLN A 74 -1.41 -1.59 -5.28
CA GLN A 74 -1.31 -3.04 -5.36
C GLN A 74 -0.05 -3.49 -4.65
N PHE A 75 -0.18 -4.50 -3.81
CA PHE A 75 0.95 -5.22 -3.25
C PHE A 75 1.79 -5.83 -4.38
N VAL A 76 3.12 -5.77 -4.23
CA VAL A 76 4.07 -6.41 -5.16
C VAL A 76 4.93 -7.42 -4.42
N HIS A 77 5.58 -7.01 -3.33
CA HIS A 77 6.53 -7.84 -2.60
C HIS A 77 6.78 -7.31 -1.18
N VAL A 78 7.13 -8.18 -0.24
CA VAL A 78 7.59 -7.81 1.11
C VAL A 78 8.74 -8.68 1.56
N GLU A 79 9.63 -8.07 2.34
CA GLU A 79 10.63 -8.72 3.18
C GLU A 79 10.43 -8.25 4.64
N ALA A 80 11.27 -8.73 5.56
CA ALA A 80 11.16 -8.38 6.99
C ALA A 80 11.24 -6.86 7.28
N ASP A 81 11.96 -6.10 6.45
CA ASP A 81 12.17 -4.65 6.60
C ASP A 81 11.70 -3.82 5.39
N PHE A 82 11.25 -4.47 4.33
CA PHE A 82 11.00 -3.87 3.02
C PHE A 82 9.58 -4.14 2.53
N VAL A 83 8.95 -3.12 1.94
CA VAL A 83 7.65 -3.25 1.26
C VAL A 83 7.74 -2.62 -0.13
N ARG A 84 7.32 -3.38 -1.15
CA ARG A 84 7.14 -2.88 -2.50
C ARG A 84 5.68 -2.87 -2.88
N VAL A 85 5.23 -1.72 -3.36
CA VAL A 85 3.88 -1.52 -3.89
C VAL A 85 3.93 -0.89 -5.27
N SER A 86 2.84 -1.04 -6.01
CA SER A 86 2.64 -0.31 -7.25
C SER A 86 1.36 0.49 -7.22
N ALA A 87 1.35 1.65 -7.86
CA ALA A 87 0.17 2.49 -8.03
C ALA A 87 -0.03 2.85 -9.51
N THR A 88 -1.22 3.33 -9.85
CA THR A 88 -1.53 3.86 -11.18
C THR A 88 -1.78 5.37 -11.10
N ALA A 89 -1.22 6.11 -12.05
CA ALA A 89 -1.47 7.55 -12.21
C ALA A 89 -2.06 7.82 -13.59
N ASP A 90 -3.16 8.57 -13.62
CA ASP A 90 -3.77 9.10 -14.83
C ASP A 90 -3.62 10.62 -14.85
N SER A 91 -3.54 11.23 -16.03
CA SER A 91 -3.58 12.69 -16.16
C SER A 91 -4.94 13.26 -15.72
N ASP A 92 -4.93 14.44 -15.09
CA ASP A 92 -6.14 15.20 -14.74
C ASP A 92 -6.56 16.10 -15.90
N TYR A 93 -7.83 16.00 -16.29
CA TYR A 93 -8.42 16.78 -17.37
C TYR A 93 -9.64 17.55 -16.88
N LYS A 94 -9.75 18.83 -17.25
CA LYS A 94 -10.93 19.65 -17.00
C LYS A 94 -11.49 20.23 -18.29
N LEU A 95 -12.81 20.31 -18.35
CA LEU A 95 -13.51 21.00 -19.41
C LEU A 95 -13.53 22.50 -19.09
N VAL A 96 -12.76 23.29 -19.85
CA VAL A 96 -12.67 24.75 -19.73
C VAL A 96 -13.06 25.34 -21.09
N ASP A 97 -14.04 26.25 -21.10
CA ASP A 97 -14.55 26.89 -22.32
C ASP A 97 -14.90 25.91 -23.47
N GLY A 98 -15.41 24.72 -23.11
CA GLY A 98 -15.79 23.68 -24.07
C GLY A 98 -14.63 22.84 -24.61
N GLN A 99 -13.41 23.03 -24.11
CA GLN A 99 -12.23 22.25 -24.49
C GLN A 99 -11.71 21.44 -23.29
N TRP A 100 -11.30 20.20 -23.54
CA TRP A 100 -10.58 19.40 -22.55
C TRP A 100 -9.13 19.90 -22.46
N LEU A 101 -8.76 20.41 -21.30
CA LEU A 101 -7.41 20.84 -20.99
C LEU A 101 -6.79 19.90 -19.96
N GLU A 102 -5.57 19.47 -20.23
CA GLU A 102 -4.75 18.75 -19.25
C GLU A 102 -4.31 19.74 -18.18
N MET A 103 -4.74 19.50 -16.95
CA MET A 103 -4.40 20.34 -15.80
C MET A 103 -3.08 19.86 -15.17
N ARG A 104 -2.93 18.54 -15.05
CA ARG A 104 -1.74 17.86 -14.55
C ARG A 104 -1.52 16.60 -15.38
N ASN A 105 -0.26 16.37 -15.76
CA ASN A 105 0.09 15.14 -16.47
C ASN A 105 0.25 13.96 -15.51
N SER A 106 0.31 12.74 -16.05
CA SER A 106 0.43 11.51 -15.25
C SER A 106 1.67 11.43 -14.35
N LEU A 107 2.77 12.11 -14.70
CA LEU A 107 3.94 12.17 -13.82
C LEU A 107 3.70 13.09 -12.63
N GLN A 108 3.11 14.27 -12.85
CA GLN A 108 2.77 15.19 -11.78
C GLN A 108 1.77 14.56 -10.80
N GLU A 109 0.80 13.80 -11.31
CA GLU A 109 -0.08 12.99 -10.46
C GLU A 109 0.72 11.88 -9.76
N GLY A 110 1.59 11.17 -10.47
CA GLY A 110 2.43 10.11 -9.91
C GLY A 110 3.34 10.57 -8.77
N ILE A 111 3.91 11.77 -8.86
CA ILE A 111 4.71 12.40 -7.80
C ILE A 111 3.85 12.66 -6.56
N ALA A 112 2.66 13.25 -6.73
CA ALA A 112 1.75 13.50 -5.62
C ALA A 112 1.23 12.21 -4.97
N ILE A 113 0.92 11.19 -5.78
CA ILE A 113 0.54 9.85 -5.32
C ILE A 113 1.69 9.24 -4.52
N THR A 114 2.92 9.30 -5.03
CA THR A 114 4.10 8.72 -4.35
C THR A 114 4.32 9.36 -2.99
N ALA A 115 4.27 10.69 -2.89
CA ALA A 115 4.43 11.40 -1.63
C ALA A 115 3.36 10.96 -0.61
N GLN A 116 2.08 10.93 -1.02
CA GLN A 116 0.98 10.50 -0.15
C GLN A 116 1.11 9.03 0.27
N CYS A 117 1.45 8.14 -0.66
CA CYS A 117 1.63 6.71 -0.37
C CYS A 117 2.80 6.49 0.58
N ALA A 118 3.92 7.19 0.39
CA ALA A 118 5.09 7.06 1.27
C ALA A 118 4.76 7.46 2.71
N GLU A 119 4.05 8.57 2.90
CA GLU A 119 3.58 9.00 4.23
C GLU A 119 2.73 7.90 4.90
N MET A 120 1.72 7.41 4.19
CA MET A 120 0.78 6.41 4.72
C MET A 120 1.49 5.08 5.04
N LEU A 121 2.34 4.60 4.13
CA LEU A 121 3.08 3.34 4.32
C LEU A 121 4.10 3.45 5.46
N PHE A 122 4.76 4.59 5.64
CA PHE A 122 5.70 4.76 6.74
C PHE A 122 5.01 4.99 8.09
N TYR A 123 3.90 5.72 8.15
CA TYR A 123 3.38 6.26 9.41
C TYR A 123 1.97 5.79 9.79
N GLU A 124 1.15 5.37 8.84
CA GLU A 124 -0.24 4.96 9.09
C GLU A 124 -0.45 3.44 9.14
N MET A 125 0.55 2.65 8.76
CA MET A 125 0.41 1.20 8.73
C MET A 125 0.28 0.59 10.14
N PRO A 126 -0.74 -0.24 10.41
CA PRO A 126 -0.95 -0.87 11.69
C PRO A 126 0.04 -2.04 11.89
N HIS A 127 0.47 -2.26 13.13
CA HIS A 127 1.26 -3.42 13.59
C HIS A 127 2.66 -3.63 12.98
N TYR A 128 2.97 -3.04 11.84
CA TYR A 128 4.25 -3.16 11.14
C TYR A 128 4.74 -1.77 10.69
N ARG A 129 6.07 -1.60 10.69
CA ARG A 129 6.74 -0.35 10.32
C ARG A 129 7.96 -0.69 9.45
N PRO A 130 7.85 -0.63 8.12
CA PRO A 130 8.95 -0.96 7.24
C PRO A 130 10.06 0.07 7.39
N ASP A 131 11.30 -0.38 7.27
CA ASP A 131 12.47 0.49 7.24
C ASP A 131 12.77 0.97 5.82
N ARG A 132 12.34 0.21 4.81
CA ARG A 132 12.51 0.53 3.39
C ARG A 132 11.22 0.33 2.62
N LEU A 133 11.00 1.20 1.62
CA LEU A 133 9.85 1.13 0.72
C LEU A 133 10.32 1.24 -0.72
N GLN A 134 9.60 0.57 -1.63
CA GLN A 134 9.64 0.89 -3.05
C GLN A 134 8.22 1.13 -3.57
N ILE A 135 8.02 2.29 -4.18
CA ILE A 135 6.74 2.70 -4.78
C ILE A 135 6.96 2.88 -6.28
N ASP A 136 6.32 2.00 -7.06
CA ASP A 136 6.37 2.04 -8.52
C ASP A 136 5.05 2.58 -9.09
N VAL A 137 5.09 3.72 -9.77
CA VAL A 137 3.92 4.35 -10.39
C VAL A 137 3.88 4.07 -11.87
N TYR A 138 2.76 3.54 -12.32
CA TYR A 138 2.51 3.17 -13.71
C TYR A 138 1.44 4.07 -14.34
N THR A 139 1.51 4.21 -15.65
CA THR A 139 0.42 4.79 -16.47
C THR A 139 0.15 3.87 -17.65
N ALA A 140 -1.05 3.95 -18.19
CA ALA A 140 -1.38 3.29 -19.44
C ALA A 140 -0.79 4.09 -20.62
N PHE A 141 0.05 3.44 -21.42
CA PHE A 141 0.46 3.90 -22.75
C PHE A 141 -0.34 3.14 -23.80
N ARG A 142 -0.69 3.83 -24.89
CA ARG A 142 -1.16 3.15 -26.10
C ARG A 142 0.02 2.95 -27.03
N ASP A 143 0.27 1.71 -27.40
CA ASP A 143 1.27 1.41 -28.41
C ASP A 143 0.75 1.73 -29.83
N LYS A 144 1.61 1.57 -30.83
CA LYS A 144 1.24 1.79 -32.25
C LYS A 144 0.24 0.75 -32.79
N SER A 145 0.04 -0.36 -32.09
CA SER A 145 -0.92 -1.41 -32.43
C SER A 145 -2.31 -1.15 -31.81
N GLY A 146 -2.42 -0.17 -30.91
CA GLY A 146 -3.64 0.16 -30.18
C GLY A 146 -3.80 -0.63 -28.87
N ALA A 147 -2.84 -1.48 -28.51
CA ALA A 147 -2.81 -2.18 -27.24
C ALA A 147 -2.43 -1.21 -26.11
N SER A 148 -3.16 -1.26 -24.99
CA SER A 148 -2.78 -0.56 -23.78
C SER A 148 -1.71 -1.36 -23.04
N LEU A 149 -0.52 -0.78 -22.91
CA LEU A 149 0.57 -1.31 -22.08
C LEU A 149 0.68 -0.46 -20.81
N ARG A 150 0.80 -1.11 -19.66
CA ARG A 150 1.06 -0.44 -18.38
C ARG A 150 2.57 -0.32 -18.21
N GLU A 151 3.11 0.89 -18.28
CA GLU A 151 4.55 1.13 -18.11
C GLU A 151 4.83 1.99 -16.88
N CYS A 152 5.92 1.69 -16.18
CA CYS A 152 6.35 2.44 -15.01
C CYS A 152 6.94 3.78 -15.46
N ILE A 153 6.49 4.88 -14.87
CA ILE A 153 6.96 6.24 -15.19
C ILE A 153 7.72 6.90 -14.04
N LEU A 154 7.56 6.38 -12.83
CA LEU A 154 8.22 6.86 -11.62
C LEU A 154 8.44 5.68 -10.68
N SER A 155 9.65 5.54 -10.15
CA SER A 155 9.98 4.52 -9.14
C SER A 155 10.78 5.19 -8.03
N THR A 156 10.32 5.04 -6.79
CA THR A 156 10.92 5.69 -5.62
C THR A 156 11.29 4.61 -4.62
N GLU A 157 12.57 4.49 -4.32
CA GLU A 157 13.09 3.61 -3.27
C GLU A 157 13.52 4.48 -2.08
N ALA A 158 12.75 4.40 -1.00
CA ALA A 158 12.87 5.27 0.15
C ALA A 158 13.23 4.49 1.40
N THR A 159 13.98 5.12 2.31
CA THR A 159 14.22 4.59 3.65
C THR A 159 13.52 5.44 4.69
N ARG A 160 13.17 4.82 5.82
CA ARG A 160 12.58 5.50 6.97
C ARG A 160 13.51 6.57 7.55
N GLU A 161 14.83 6.36 7.44
CA GLU A 161 15.82 7.36 7.85
C GLU A 161 15.66 8.67 7.07
N VAL A 162 15.56 8.58 5.74
CA VAL A 162 15.33 9.75 4.88
C VAL A 162 13.93 10.33 5.13
N ALA A 163 12.91 9.46 5.26
CA ALA A 163 11.52 9.87 5.52
C ALA A 163 11.33 10.68 6.82
N ARG A 164 12.24 10.58 7.79
CA ARG A 164 12.25 11.39 9.02
C ARG A 164 12.78 12.81 8.81
N THR A 165 13.48 13.05 7.71
CA THR A 165 14.04 14.37 7.37
C THR A 165 13.09 15.22 6.52
N VAL A 166 12.05 14.58 5.99
CA VAL A 166 11.01 15.21 5.18
C VAL A 166 10.05 16.01 6.08
N ASP A 167 9.76 17.25 5.67
CA ASP A 167 8.68 18.04 6.26
C ASP A 167 7.38 17.79 5.47
N TRP A 168 6.57 16.84 5.95
CA TRP A 168 5.36 16.39 5.27
C TRP A 168 4.26 17.46 5.19
N ASP A 169 4.30 18.46 6.07
CA ASP A 169 3.30 19.51 6.14
C ASP A 169 3.70 20.74 5.28
N GLU A 170 4.99 21.03 5.17
CA GLU A 170 5.49 22.22 4.46
C GLU A 170 6.01 21.94 3.05
N TRP A 171 6.57 20.77 2.79
CA TRP A 171 7.17 20.47 1.48
C TRP A 171 6.11 20.13 0.43
N THR A 172 6.43 20.51 -0.80
CA THR A 172 5.68 20.08 -1.98
C THR A 172 5.93 18.60 -2.28
N SER A 173 5.00 17.96 -2.99
CA SER A 173 5.17 16.56 -3.40
C SER A 173 6.44 16.33 -4.23
N ASP A 174 6.86 17.31 -5.03
CA ASP A 174 8.10 17.25 -5.81
C ASP A 174 9.33 17.22 -4.88
N GLU A 175 9.41 18.11 -3.90
CA GLU A 175 10.49 18.14 -2.90
C GLU A 175 10.54 16.85 -2.07
N ILE A 176 9.37 16.33 -1.67
CA ILE A 176 9.25 15.06 -0.94
C ILE A 176 9.80 13.91 -1.80
N VAL A 177 9.33 13.76 -3.03
CA VAL A 177 9.74 12.65 -3.90
C VAL A 177 11.21 12.76 -4.30
N GLU A 178 11.73 13.97 -4.52
CA GLU A 178 13.16 14.20 -4.76
C GLU A 178 14.00 13.74 -3.56
N ALA A 179 13.63 14.15 -2.35
CA ALA A 179 14.33 13.75 -1.13
C ALA A 179 14.29 12.24 -0.91
N LEU A 180 13.16 11.59 -1.20
CA LEU A 180 12.96 10.15 -1.10
C LEU A 180 13.64 9.35 -2.22
N GLY A 181 14.34 9.98 -3.17
CA GLY A 181 15.08 9.29 -4.23
C GLY A 181 14.23 8.88 -5.42
N GLY A 182 13.17 9.63 -5.74
CA GLY A 182 12.31 9.37 -6.87
C GLY A 182 13.05 9.42 -8.20
N ARG A 183 12.89 8.37 -9.01
CA ARG A 183 13.52 8.24 -10.33
C ARG A 183 12.45 8.24 -11.41
N TYR A 184 12.57 9.15 -12.36
CA TYR A 184 11.71 9.24 -13.55
C TYR A 184 12.50 9.77 -14.73
N ARG A 185 11.92 9.68 -15.93
CA ARG A 185 12.51 10.25 -17.16
C ARG A 185 11.51 11.13 -17.89
N LEU A 186 12.01 12.21 -18.48
CA LEU A 186 11.25 13.11 -19.33
C LEU A 186 11.77 13.06 -20.76
N SER A 187 10.86 13.23 -21.71
CA SER A 187 11.18 13.54 -23.11
C SER A 187 11.54 15.01 -23.29
N ASP A 188 12.04 15.38 -24.47
CA ASP A 188 12.38 16.77 -24.85
C ASP A 188 11.20 17.74 -24.75
N VAL A 189 9.96 17.21 -24.76
CA VAL A 189 8.71 17.97 -24.63
C VAL A 189 8.09 17.87 -23.24
N GLY A 190 8.84 17.37 -22.25
CA GLY A 190 8.40 17.30 -20.85
C GLY A 190 7.38 16.20 -20.54
N ARG A 191 7.19 15.21 -21.43
CA ARG A 191 6.31 14.05 -21.16
C ARG A 191 7.07 12.94 -20.44
N PRO A 192 6.44 12.20 -19.51
CA PRO A 192 7.05 11.03 -18.89
C PRO A 192 7.40 9.96 -19.91
N LEU A 193 8.55 9.33 -19.69
CA LEU A 193 9.00 8.17 -20.42
C LEU A 193 9.02 6.96 -19.49
N ALA A 194 8.72 5.79 -20.03
CA ALA A 194 8.83 4.54 -19.31
C ALA A 194 10.24 4.37 -18.72
N ILE A 195 10.35 3.86 -17.51
CA ILE A 195 11.61 3.50 -16.87
C ILE A 195 11.66 1.99 -16.63
N THR A 196 12.88 1.45 -16.65
CA THR A 196 13.10 0.07 -16.24
C THR A 196 13.23 0.03 -14.72
N VAL A 197 12.45 -0.83 -14.09
CA VAL A 197 12.52 -1.11 -12.66
C VAL A 197 13.08 -2.51 -12.48
N GLU A 198 13.88 -2.71 -11.43
CA GLU A 198 14.38 -4.02 -11.06
C GLU A 198 13.18 -4.96 -10.77
N PRO A 199 13.18 -6.21 -11.28
CA PRO A 199 12.14 -7.17 -10.93
C PRO A 199 12.15 -7.43 -9.41
N PRO A 200 10.99 -7.73 -8.80
CA PRO A 200 10.98 -8.16 -7.41
C PRO A 200 11.78 -9.47 -7.26
N PRO A 201 12.30 -9.75 -6.06
CA PRO A 201 12.86 -11.07 -5.76
C PRO A 201 11.84 -12.17 -6.11
N ALA A 202 12.35 -13.32 -6.58
CA ALA A 202 11.48 -14.48 -6.77
C ALA A 202 10.83 -14.86 -5.42
N PRO A 203 9.56 -15.29 -5.40
CA PRO A 203 8.98 -15.83 -4.18
C PRO A 203 9.81 -17.03 -3.72
N ASP A 204 10.04 -17.16 -2.40
CA ASP A 204 10.68 -18.33 -1.83
C ASP A 204 9.83 -19.57 -2.19
N GLU A 205 10.40 -20.54 -2.90
CA GLU A 205 9.69 -21.74 -3.41
C GLU A 205 9.32 -22.75 -2.29
N ASP A 206 9.62 -22.44 -1.02
CA ASP A 206 9.60 -23.39 0.09
C ASP A 206 8.24 -23.50 0.83
N ASP A 207 7.21 -22.77 0.42
CA ASP A 207 5.94 -22.67 1.17
C ASP A 207 4.78 -23.58 0.67
N ASP A 208 4.97 -24.30 -0.45
CA ASP A 208 3.92 -25.15 -1.04
C ASP A 208 4.02 -26.64 -0.66
N GLU A 209 5.11 -27.09 0.00
CA GLU A 209 5.30 -28.52 0.31
C GLU A 209 4.48 -29.03 1.52
N ASP A 210 4.00 -28.14 2.40
CA ASP A 210 3.31 -28.55 3.63
C ASP A 210 1.83 -28.94 3.43
N ASP A 211 1.21 -28.54 2.30
CA ASP A 211 -0.21 -28.79 2.04
C ASP A 211 -0.48 -30.15 1.35
N GLU A 212 0.53 -30.76 0.72
CA GLU A 212 0.38 -32.05 0.05
C GLU A 212 0.61 -33.24 1.02
N HIS A 213 1.47 -33.09 2.02
CA HIS A 213 1.71 -34.14 3.02
C HIS A 213 0.52 -34.35 3.98
N SER A 214 -0.29 -33.32 4.25
CA SER A 214 -1.53 -33.47 5.02
C SER A 214 -2.66 -34.14 4.24
N LYS A 215 -2.66 -34.07 2.90
CA LYS A 215 -3.66 -34.76 2.06
C LYS A 215 -3.28 -36.22 1.80
N ALA A 216 -1.99 -36.51 1.68
CA ALA A 216 -1.49 -37.89 1.51
C ALA A 216 -1.77 -38.76 2.74
N THR A 217 -1.54 -38.25 3.95
CA THR A 217 -1.81 -39.00 5.20
C THR A 217 -3.31 -39.18 5.49
N ALA A 218 -4.16 -38.26 5.06
CA ALA A 218 -5.62 -38.39 5.20
C ALA A 218 -6.25 -39.39 4.20
N ALA A 219 -5.61 -39.62 3.05
CA ALA A 219 -6.04 -40.58 2.05
C ALA A 219 -5.67 -42.03 2.43
N GLU A 220 -4.49 -42.25 3.03
CA GLU A 220 -4.08 -43.59 3.49
C GLU A 220 -4.83 -44.07 4.75
N ALA A 221 -5.34 -43.16 5.59
CA ALA A 221 -6.13 -43.53 6.77
C ALA A 221 -7.61 -43.89 6.45
N ARG A 222 -8.02 -43.84 5.18
CA ARG A 222 -9.38 -44.15 4.70
C ARG A 222 -9.45 -45.35 3.75
N SER A 223 -8.33 -46.03 3.49
CA SER A 223 -8.27 -47.32 2.79
C SER A 223 -8.14 -48.48 3.78
#